data_AF-A0A1B1NCJ1-F1
#
_entry.id   AF-A0A1B1NCJ1-F1
#
_cell.length_a   1.000
_cell.length_b   1.000
_cell.length_c   1.000
_cell.angle_alpha   90.00
_cell.angle_beta   90.00
_cell.angle_gamma   90.00
#
_symmetry.space_group_name_H-M   'P 1'
#
loop_
_entity.id
_entity.type
_entity.pdbx_description
1 polymer ?
#
loop_
_entity_poly.entity_id
_entity_poly.type
_entity_poly.pdbx_seq_one_letter_code
_entity_poly.pdbx_strand_id
1 'polypeptide(L)'
;MGERERRVAARLGRVRELFGRSRAGQDEPRVRALPDPGESSVEALPLTPESRRIDEDERARIDAGVAAVQAEGVDVEDLDSIGDGLDRALAGWLQERDGGHDEIVERYAMAVGEHLHRRTDLAWEVVTDVFGTDLAVCAGDFVVVPSNLVAVRWMRRESGWVPKVVGHIVEVRSR
;
A
#
# COMPACT_ATOMS: atom_id res chain seq x y z
N MET A 1 15.58 -48.74 35.90
CA MET A 1 14.59 -47.99 35.09
C MET A 1 14.63 -46.53 35.54
N GLY A 2 15.21 -45.68 34.72
CA GLY A 2 15.78 -44.39 35.14
C GLY A 2 14.78 -43.23 35.08
N GLU A 3 14.98 -42.22 35.92
CA GLU A 3 14.15 -41.00 36.00
C GLU A 3 14.00 -40.23 34.66
N ARG A 4 14.90 -40.47 33.71
CA ARG A 4 14.79 -39.95 32.33
C ARG A 4 13.70 -40.64 31.51
N GLU A 5 13.49 -41.95 31.67
CA GLU A 5 12.46 -42.69 30.91
C GLU A 5 11.05 -42.30 31.36
N ARG A 6 10.88 -42.02 32.66
CA ARG A 6 9.60 -41.52 33.23
C ARG A 6 9.23 -40.12 32.74
N ARG A 7 10.21 -39.26 32.47
CA ARG A 7 9.98 -37.90 31.92
C ARG A 7 9.59 -37.90 30.44
N VAL A 8 10.09 -38.85 29.65
CA VAL A 8 9.74 -38.98 28.22
C VAL A 8 8.33 -39.55 28.04
N ALA A 9 7.93 -40.55 28.84
CA ALA A 9 6.58 -41.11 28.83
C ALA A 9 5.51 -40.06 29.24
N ALA A 10 5.79 -39.22 30.24
CA ALA A 10 4.90 -38.15 30.67
C ALA A 10 4.78 -36.98 29.67
N ARG A 11 5.74 -36.83 28.75
CA ARG A 11 5.72 -35.82 27.69
C ARG A 11 4.98 -36.32 26.44
N LEU A 12 5.00 -37.63 26.17
CA LEU A 12 4.25 -38.26 25.09
C LEU A 12 2.76 -38.50 25.42
N GLY A 13 2.40 -38.68 26.70
CA GLY A 13 1.00 -38.74 27.13
C GLY A 13 0.23 -37.43 26.92
N ARG A 14 0.90 -36.28 27.16
CA ARG A 14 0.30 -34.94 26.97
C ARG A 14 0.03 -34.56 25.52
N VAL A 15 0.80 -35.12 24.58
CA VAL A 15 0.63 -34.85 23.14
C VAL A 15 -0.58 -35.61 22.57
N ARG A 16 -1.02 -36.69 23.22
CA ARG A 16 -2.16 -37.51 22.75
C ARG A 16 -3.53 -37.04 23.26
N GLU A 17 -3.58 -36.33 24.39
CA GLU A 17 -4.80 -35.66 24.90
C GLU A 17 -5.16 -34.38 24.14
N LEU A 18 -4.20 -33.79 23.41
CA LEU A 18 -4.41 -32.54 22.64
C LEU A 18 -5.05 -32.77 21.25
N PHE A 19 -5.14 -34.02 20.78
CA PHE A 19 -5.60 -34.34 19.41
C PHE A 19 -6.91 -35.15 19.36
N GLY A 20 -7.72 -35.13 20.43
CA GLY A 20 -8.87 -36.03 20.56
C GLY A 20 -10.14 -35.40 21.11
N ARG A 21 -10.69 -34.35 20.48
CA ARG A 21 -12.15 -34.08 20.51
C ARG A 21 -12.61 -33.29 19.29
N SER A 22 -13.48 -33.92 18.53
CA SER A 22 -14.01 -33.51 17.23
C SER A 22 -15.02 -32.36 17.28
N ARG A 23 -14.98 -31.56 16.21
CA ARG A 23 -16.09 -30.93 15.45
C ARG A 23 -17.36 -30.50 16.21
N ALA A 24 -17.50 -29.19 16.37
CA ALA A 24 -18.67 -28.42 15.94
C ALA A 24 -18.34 -26.93 16.09
N GLY A 25 -17.88 -26.31 15.02
CA GLY A 25 -17.66 -24.86 14.94
C GLY A 25 -17.70 -24.50 13.47
N GLN A 26 -18.70 -23.71 13.10
CA GLN A 26 -19.04 -23.38 11.73
C GLN A 26 -17.83 -22.70 11.06
N ASP A 27 -17.38 -23.26 9.94
CA ASP A 27 -16.49 -22.58 9.01
C ASP A 27 -17.33 -21.52 8.30
N GLU A 28 -17.60 -20.41 8.99
CA GLU A 28 -18.05 -19.21 8.30
C GLU A 28 -16.88 -18.72 7.43
N PRO A 29 -17.10 -18.44 6.14
CA PRO A 29 -16.06 -17.84 5.32
C PRO A 29 -15.69 -16.51 6.00
N ARG A 30 -14.42 -16.37 6.39
CA ARG A 30 -13.83 -15.10 6.86
C ARG A 30 -13.72 -14.13 5.68
N VAL A 31 -14.85 -13.78 5.08
CA VAL A 31 -14.96 -12.55 4.33
C VAL A 31 -15.03 -11.48 5.41
N ARG A 32 -13.89 -10.84 5.71
CA ARG A 32 -13.95 -9.50 6.30
C ARG A 32 -14.81 -8.72 5.31
N ALA A 33 -16.01 -8.34 5.74
CA ALA A 33 -16.82 -7.41 5.00
C ALA A 33 -15.90 -6.25 4.58
N LEU A 34 -15.90 -5.95 3.28
CA LEU A 34 -15.25 -4.74 2.80
C LEU A 34 -15.77 -3.58 3.64
N PRO A 35 -14.90 -2.63 4.05
CA PRO A 35 -15.38 -1.43 4.72
C PRO A 35 -16.50 -0.82 3.88
N ASP A 36 -17.58 -0.41 4.56
CA ASP A 36 -18.71 0.30 3.97
C ASP A 36 -18.15 1.44 3.11
N PRO A 37 -18.44 1.52 1.79
CA PRO A 37 -17.77 2.43 0.84
C PRO A 37 -18.01 3.93 1.10
N GLY A 38 -18.39 4.33 2.30
CA GLY A 38 -18.93 5.65 2.60
C GLY A 38 -20.37 5.77 2.10
N GLU A 39 -21.10 6.75 2.64
CA GLU A 39 -22.55 6.96 2.46
C GLU A 39 -23.01 7.24 1.01
N SER A 40 -22.16 7.04 0.01
CA SER A 40 -22.52 7.18 -1.40
C SER A 40 -23.13 5.87 -1.90
N SER A 41 -24.45 5.86 -2.12
CA SER A 41 -25.12 4.73 -2.77
C SER A 41 -24.44 4.43 -4.11
N VAL A 42 -24.24 3.15 -4.45
CA VAL A 42 -23.62 2.68 -5.71
C VAL A 42 -24.24 3.33 -6.97
N GLU A 43 -25.48 3.80 -6.87
CA GLU A 43 -26.20 4.54 -7.93
C GLU A 43 -25.63 5.95 -8.23
N ALA A 44 -24.80 6.51 -7.35
CA ALA A 44 -24.26 7.87 -7.47
C ALA A 44 -22.82 7.93 -8.02
N LEU A 45 -22.14 6.79 -8.15
CA LEU A 45 -20.78 6.73 -8.69
C LEU A 45 -20.80 6.52 -10.21
N PRO A 46 -19.94 7.20 -10.97
CA PRO A 46 -19.95 7.09 -12.42
C PRO A 46 -19.41 5.71 -12.85
N LEU A 47 -20.10 5.08 -13.80
CA LEU A 47 -19.68 3.80 -14.39
C LEU A 47 -18.45 3.95 -15.30
N THR A 48 -18.11 5.17 -15.68
CA THR A 48 -16.88 5.54 -16.40
C THR A 48 -16.06 6.45 -15.49
N PRO A 49 -14.74 6.29 -15.38
CA PRO A 49 -13.93 7.18 -14.57
C PRO A 49 -14.14 8.64 -14.97
N GLU A 50 -14.50 9.47 -14.00
CA GLU A 50 -14.56 10.92 -14.15
C GLU A 50 -13.37 11.53 -13.43
N SER A 51 -12.75 12.55 -14.04
CA SER A 51 -11.64 13.26 -13.41
C SER A 51 -11.92 14.75 -13.30
N ARG A 52 -11.36 15.35 -12.25
CA ARG A 52 -11.31 16.80 -12.08
C ARG A 52 -9.91 17.22 -11.68
N ARG A 53 -9.58 18.48 -11.93
CA ARG A 53 -8.37 19.09 -11.38
C ARG A 53 -8.42 19.08 -9.85
N ILE A 54 -7.24 18.91 -9.26
CA ILE A 54 -7.07 19.09 -7.81
C ILE A 54 -7.36 20.54 -7.41
N ASP A 55 -7.83 20.72 -6.18
CA ASP A 55 -7.98 22.00 -5.52
C ASP A 55 -6.79 22.32 -4.59
N GLU A 56 -6.94 23.37 -3.78
CA GLU A 56 -5.91 23.83 -2.85
C GLU A 56 -5.67 22.85 -1.69
N ASP A 57 -6.72 22.20 -1.20
CA ASP A 57 -6.62 21.24 -0.09
C ASP A 57 -5.89 19.98 -0.55
N GLU A 58 -6.18 19.49 -1.76
CA GLU A 58 -5.50 18.35 -2.36
C GLU A 58 -4.05 18.67 -2.70
N ARG A 59 -3.77 19.87 -3.22
CA ARG A 59 -2.40 20.36 -3.38
C ARG A 59 -1.65 20.39 -2.04
N ALA A 60 -2.25 20.96 -1.00
CA ALA A 60 -1.64 21.03 0.32
C ALA A 60 -1.34 19.63 0.90
N ARG A 61 -2.22 18.65 0.66
CA ARG A 61 -2.01 17.24 1.03
C ARG A 61 -0.82 16.62 0.31
N ILE A 62 -0.70 16.82 -1.01
CA ILE A 62 0.44 16.35 -1.80
C ILE A 62 1.74 16.96 -1.26
N ASP A 63 1.76 18.28 -1.08
CA ASP A 63 2.95 19.01 -0.65
C ASP A 63 3.39 18.58 0.76
N ALA A 64 2.45 18.32 1.67
CA ALA A 64 2.74 17.79 3.00
C ALA A 64 3.37 16.38 2.94
N GLY A 65 2.83 15.49 2.10
CA GLY A 65 3.40 14.15 1.91
C GLY A 65 4.81 14.18 1.33
N VAL A 66 5.03 15.03 0.32
CA VAL A 66 6.35 15.28 -0.28
C VAL A 66 7.33 15.81 0.75
N ALA A 67 6.95 16.82 1.52
CA ALA A 67 7.79 17.39 2.57
C ALA A 67 8.15 16.36 3.65
N ALA A 68 7.22 15.48 4.03
CA ALA A 68 7.48 14.42 4.99
C ALA A 68 8.55 13.42 4.49
N VAL A 69 8.50 13.03 3.21
CA VAL A 69 9.51 12.16 2.60
C VAL A 69 10.87 12.89 2.50
N GLN A 70 10.87 14.17 2.12
CA GLN A 70 12.10 14.97 2.06
C GLN A 70 12.76 15.16 3.43
N ALA A 71 11.97 15.26 4.51
CA ALA A 71 12.51 15.33 5.87
C ALA A 71 13.29 14.07 6.29
N GLU A 72 13.08 12.95 5.59
CA GLU A 72 13.84 11.69 5.78
C GLU A 72 15.12 11.62 4.92
N GLY A 73 15.45 12.71 4.23
CA GLY A 73 16.60 12.81 3.34
C GLY A 73 16.39 12.16 1.97
N VAL A 74 15.15 11.96 1.55
CA VAL A 74 14.82 11.46 0.21
C VAL A 74 14.72 12.63 -0.77
N ASP A 75 15.41 12.51 -1.91
CA ASP A 75 15.27 13.43 -3.04
C ASP A 75 14.14 12.96 -3.96
N VAL A 76 13.07 13.74 -4.06
CA VAL A 76 11.90 13.41 -4.90
C VAL A 76 12.19 13.56 -6.40
N GLU A 77 13.28 14.21 -6.78
CA GLU A 77 13.71 14.29 -8.18
C GLU A 77 14.51 13.05 -8.63
N ASP A 78 14.88 12.16 -7.71
CA ASP A 78 15.70 10.97 -7.96
C ASP A 78 14.95 9.68 -7.59
N LEU A 79 14.67 8.85 -8.60
CA LEU A 79 13.97 7.58 -8.40
C LEU A 79 14.73 6.59 -7.53
N ASP A 80 16.06 6.59 -7.59
CA ASP A 80 16.87 5.72 -6.74
C ASP A 80 16.74 6.17 -5.27
N SER A 81 16.76 7.48 -5.02
CA SER A 81 16.51 8.04 -3.69
C SER A 81 15.13 7.71 -3.13
N ILE A 82 14.07 7.84 -3.95
CA ILE A 82 12.70 7.46 -3.54
C ILE A 82 12.63 5.95 -3.23
N GLY A 83 13.21 5.11 -4.09
CA GLY A 83 13.23 3.67 -3.92
C GLY A 83 13.95 3.23 -2.64
N ASP A 84 15.16 3.75 -2.42
CA ASP A 84 15.96 3.46 -1.23
C ASP A 84 15.29 3.96 0.05
N GLY A 85 14.59 5.10 -0.02
CA GLY A 85 13.75 5.60 1.07
C GLY A 85 12.63 4.63 1.41
N LEU A 86 11.84 4.22 0.42
CA LEU A 86 10.71 3.32 0.61
C LEU A 86 11.16 1.96 1.14
N ASP A 87 12.26 1.42 0.61
CA ASP A 87 12.84 0.14 1.04
C ASP A 87 13.34 0.20 2.48
N ARG A 88 13.96 1.33 2.90
CA ARG A 88 14.32 1.55 4.30
C ARG A 88 13.09 1.62 5.21
N ALA A 89 12.06 2.34 4.80
CA ALA A 89 10.82 2.46 5.57
C ALA A 89 10.12 1.10 5.73
N LEU A 90 10.07 0.30 4.65
CA LEU A 90 9.57 -1.08 4.70
C LEU A 90 10.41 -1.93 5.65
N ALA A 91 11.74 -1.89 5.54
CA ALA A 91 12.62 -2.66 6.41
C ALA A 91 12.41 -2.30 7.90
N GLY A 92 12.28 -1.00 8.21
CA GLY A 92 11.99 -0.52 9.56
C GLY A 92 10.64 -1.05 10.08
N TRP A 93 9.58 -0.86 9.31
CA TRP A 93 8.24 -1.35 9.68
C TRP A 93 8.19 -2.89 9.85
N LEU A 94 8.92 -3.65 9.03
CA LEU A 94 8.99 -5.11 9.15
C LEU A 94 9.65 -5.56 10.47
N GLN A 95 10.53 -4.75 11.05
CA GLN A 95 11.19 -5.01 12.33
C GLN A 95 10.30 -4.65 13.52
N GLU A 96 9.68 -3.48 13.50
CA GLU A 96 8.89 -2.97 14.62
C GLU A 96 7.47 -3.54 14.65
N ARG A 97 6.86 -3.77 13.48
CA ARG A 97 5.50 -4.30 13.29
C ARG A 97 4.44 -3.50 14.04
N ASP A 98 4.69 -2.21 14.23
CA ASP A 98 3.75 -1.28 14.81
C ASP A 98 2.78 -0.74 13.74
N GLY A 99 1.89 0.16 14.18
CA GLY A 99 1.00 0.89 13.27
C GLY A 99 1.80 1.84 12.36
N GLY A 100 1.11 2.69 11.61
CA GLY A 100 1.81 3.71 10.81
C GLY A 100 2.11 3.33 9.36
N HIS A 101 1.76 2.11 8.92
CA HIS A 101 2.06 1.69 7.55
C HIS A 101 1.25 2.46 6.50
N ASP A 102 0.02 2.87 6.83
CA ASP A 102 -0.82 3.63 5.92
C ASP A 102 -0.22 5.02 5.67
N GLU A 103 0.30 5.68 6.71
CA GLU A 103 0.99 6.97 6.61
C GLU A 103 2.29 6.87 5.81
N ILE A 104 3.04 5.75 5.95
CA ILE A 104 4.24 5.48 5.13
C ILE A 104 3.85 5.30 3.66
N VAL A 105 2.85 4.47 3.38
CA VAL A 105 2.38 4.22 2.02
C VAL A 105 1.88 5.50 1.38
N GLU A 106 1.10 6.30 2.11
CA GLU A 106 0.54 7.57 1.63
C GLU A 106 1.63 8.57 1.25
N ARG A 107 2.58 8.86 2.15
CA ARG A 107 3.63 9.86 1.86
C ARG A 107 4.55 9.44 0.71
N TYR A 108 4.89 8.15 0.60
CA TYR A 108 5.66 7.65 -0.55
C TYR A 108 4.82 7.61 -1.84
N ALA A 109 3.51 7.42 -1.77
CA ALA A 109 2.63 7.60 -2.92
C ALA A 109 2.63 9.05 -3.41
N MET A 110 2.61 10.04 -2.51
CA MET A 110 2.74 11.45 -2.90
C MET A 110 4.09 11.74 -3.54
N ALA A 111 5.19 11.21 -3.01
CA ALA A 111 6.52 11.36 -3.62
C ALA A 111 6.60 10.74 -5.03
N VAL A 112 6.07 9.53 -5.23
CA VAL A 112 6.03 8.87 -6.54
C VAL A 112 5.15 9.65 -7.52
N GLY A 113 3.95 10.05 -7.10
CA GLY A 113 3.04 10.84 -7.93
C GLY A 113 3.64 12.20 -8.31
N GLU A 114 4.29 12.88 -7.37
CA GLU A 114 4.92 14.18 -7.62
C GLU A 114 6.11 14.05 -8.57
N HIS A 115 6.92 13.00 -8.43
CA HIS A 115 7.98 12.69 -9.40
C HIS A 115 7.40 12.49 -10.80
N LEU A 116 6.35 11.67 -10.93
CA LEU A 116 5.68 11.47 -12.23
C LEU A 116 5.15 12.79 -12.80
N HIS A 117 4.45 13.58 -11.98
CA HIS A 117 3.89 14.87 -12.39
C HIS A 117 4.97 15.84 -12.91
N ARG A 118 6.13 15.91 -12.24
CA ARG A 118 7.21 16.85 -12.63
C ARG A 118 8.02 16.39 -13.84
N ARG A 119 8.12 15.07 -14.07
CA ARG A 119 9.02 14.48 -15.07
C ARG A 119 8.32 14.04 -16.35
N THR A 120 7.01 14.13 -16.38
CA THR A 120 6.17 13.69 -17.51
C THR A 120 5.11 14.73 -17.83
N ASP A 121 4.24 14.41 -18.78
CA ASP A 121 3.06 15.21 -19.10
C ASP A 121 1.82 14.87 -18.25
N LEU A 122 1.97 14.00 -17.24
CA LEU A 122 0.88 13.62 -16.34
C LEU A 122 0.54 14.77 -15.38
N ALA A 123 -0.74 15.04 -15.18
CA ALA A 123 -1.24 16.07 -14.27
C ALA A 123 -1.94 15.44 -13.06
N TRP A 124 -1.74 16.02 -11.87
CA TRP A 124 -2.52 15.65 -10.70
C TRP A 124 -4.00 15.95 -10.90
N GLU A 125 -4.83 14.94 -10.72
CA GLU A 125 -6.28 15.00 -10.81
C GLU A 125 -6.91 14.14 -9.72
N VAL A 126 -8.13 14.49 -9.32
CA VAL A 126 -8.99 13.64 -8.51
C VAL A 126 -9.83 12.81 -9.47
N VAL A 127 -9.71 11.49 -9.38
CA VAL A 127 -10.42 10.53 -10.22
C VAL A 127 -11.44 9.80 -9.38
N THR A 128 -12.69 9.77 -9.86
CA THR A 128 -13.79 9.04 -9.24
C THR A 128 -14.25 7.93 -10.18
N ASP A 129 -14.33 6.71 -9.66
CA ASP A 129 -14.91 5.56 -10.33
C ASP A 129 -15.84 4.77 -9.39
N VAL A 130 -16.23 3.57 -9.80
CA VAL A 130 -17.12 2.68 -9.02
C VAL A 130 -16.50 2.16 -7.71
N PHE A 131 -15.18 2.26 -7.56
CA PHE A 131 -14.44 1.81 -6.37
C PHE A 131 -14.14 2.95 -5.41
N GLY A 132 -14.32 4.21 -5.83
CA GLY A 132 -14.23 5.37 -4.96
C GLY A 132 -13.58 6.58 -5.64
N THR A 133 -13.03 7.46 -4.81
CA THR A 133 -12.36 8.69 -5.23
C THR A 133 -10.91 8.66 -4.79
N ASP A 134 -9.99 8.83 -5.73
CA ASP A 134 -8.56 8.76 -5.51
C ASP A 134 -7.81 9.96 -6.12
N LEU A 135 -6.66 10.29 -5.52
CA LEU A 135 -5.68 11.17 -6.15
C LEU A 135 -4.84 10.38 -7.15
N ALA A 136 -4.80 10.87 -8.38
CA ALA A 136 -4.12 10.23 -9.49
C ALA A 136 -3.29 11.23 -10.29
N VAL A 137 -2.35 10.72 -11.08
CA VAL A 137 -1.68 11.49 -12.13
C VAL A 137 -2.15 10.96 -13.50
N CYS A 138 -2.69 11.86 -14.33
CA CYS A 138 -3.47 11.51 -15.51
C CYS A 138 -3.01 12.26 -16.77
N ALA A 139 -3.19 11.65 -17.94
CA ALA A 139 -3.15 12.31 -19.23
C ALA A 139 -3.95 11.54 -20.30
N GLY A 140 -5.09 12.10 -20.70
CA GLY A 140 -6.06 11.38 -21.54
C GLY A 140 -6.54 10.11 -20.83
N ASP A 141 -6.49 8.97 -21.52
CA ASP A 141 -6.91 7.67 -20.97
C ASP A 141 -5.85 7.01 -20.07
N PHE A 142 -4.69 7.65 -19.88
CA PHE A 142 -3.62 7.14 -19.04
C PHE A 142 -3.78 7.63 -17.61
N VAL A 143 -4.05 6.71 -16.68
CA VAL A 143 -4.26 7.02 -15.26
C VAL A 143 -3.32 6.17 -14.41
N VAL A 144 -2.57 6.82 -13.53
CA VAL A 144 -1.80 6.16 -12.47
C VAL A 144 -2.32 6.66 -11.14
N VAL A 145 -2.77 5.73 -10.29
CA VAL A 145 -3.13 6.01 -8.89
C VAL A 145 -1.93 5.63 -8.01
N PRO A 146 -1.11 6.59 -7.54
CA PRO A 146 0.15 6.28 -6.85
C PRO A 146 -0.06 5.51 -5.54
N SER A 147 -1.16 5.79 -4.81
CA SER A 147 -1.52 5.08 -3.58
C SER A 147 -1.67 3.58 -3.84
N ASN A 148 -2.43 3.20 -4.87
CA ASN A 148 -2.60 1.80 -5.28
C ASN A 148 -1.28 1.18 -5.75
N LEU A 149 -0.48 1.91 -6.53
CA LEU A 149 0.80 1.43 -7.05
C LEU A 149 1.77 1.04 -5.92
N VAL A 150 1.85 1.88 -4.89
CA VAL A 150 2.72 1.70 -3.72
C VAL A 150 2.12 0.68 -2.76
N ALA A 151 0.83 0.80 -2.42
CA ALA A 151 0.16 -0.06 -1.44
C ALA A 151 0.23 -1.55 -1.83
N VAL A 152 -0.06 -1.90 -3.09
CA VAL A 152 -0.02 -3.30 -3.56
C VAL A 152 1.38 -3.89 -3.42
N ARG A 153 2.42 -3.12 -3.68
CA ARG A 153 3.82 -3.57 -3.58
C ARG A 153 4.32 -3.61 -2.16
N TRP A 154 3.91 -2.65 -1.33
CA TRP A 154 4.13 -2.66 0.10
C TRP A 154 3.57 -3.93 0.75
N MET A 155 2.32 -4.29 0.44
CA MET A 155 1.69 -5.52 0.94
C MET A 155 2.43 -6.79 0.50
N ARG A 156 3.02 -6.77 -0.70
CA ARG A 156 3.87 -7.86 -1.22
C ARG A 156 5.30 -7.84 -0.67
N ARG A 157 5.68 -6.80 0.08
CA ARG A 157 7.03 -6.58 0.61
C ARG A 157 8.07 -6.56 -0.51
N GLU A 158 7.68 -6.01 -1.65
CA GLU A 158 8.54 -5.86 -2.80
C GLU A 158 9.51 -4.70 -2.57
N SER A 159 10.81 -4.92 -2.85
CA SER A 159 11.87 -3.91 -2.73
C SER A 159 12.59 -3.69 -4.05
N GLY A 160 13.24 -2.53 -4.21
CA GLY A 160 14.03 -2.18 -5.40
C GLY A 160 13.21 -2.04 -6.69
N TRP A 161 11.89 -1.82 -6.56
CA TRP A 161 10.97 -1.78 -7.69
C TRP A 161 10.78 -0.37 -8.25
N VAL A 162 10.90 0.67 -7.42
CA VAL A 162 10.59 2.06 -7.79
C VAL A 162 11.35 2.52 -9.03
N PRO A 163 12.70 2.41 -9.12
CA PRO A 163 13.44 2.88 -10.29
C PRO A 163 13.02 2.18 -11.58
N LYS A 164 12.68 0.88 -11.50
CA LYS A 164 12.31 0.09 -12.68
C LYS A 164 10.90 0.39 -13.17
N VAL A 165 9.93 0.40 -12.26
CA VAL A 165 8.52 0.56 -12.62
C VAL A 165 8.20 2.01 -12.91
N VAL A 166 8.58 2.93 -12.01
CA VAL A 166 8.31 4.36 -12.17
C VAL A 166 9.17 4.92 -13.30
N GLY A 167 10.43 4.48 -13.41
CA GLY A 167 11.30 4.87 -14.52
C GLY A 167 10.75 4.43 -15.88
N HIS A 168 10.12 3.26 -15.97
CA HIS A 168 9.45 2.84 -17.21
C HIS A 168 8.25 3.75 -17.55
N ILE A 169 7.45 4.17 -16.57
CA ILE A 169 6.35 5.11 -16.79
C ILE A 169 6.90 6.44 -17.30
N VAL A 170 7.97 6.97 -16.67
CA VAL A 170 8.64 8.18 -17.13
C VAL A 170 9.10 8.03 -18.57
N GLU A 171 9.79 6.94 -18.92
CA GLU A 171 10.26 6.70 -20.28
C GLU A 171 9.13 6.69 -21.32
N VAL A 172 7.97 6.10 -20.99
CA VAL A 172 6.82 6.02 -21.90
C VAL A 172 6.12 7.37 -22.05
N ARG A 173 6.13 8.22 -21.01
CA ARG A 173 5.39 9.50 -20.97
C ARG A 173 6.23 10.73 -21.31
N SER A 174 7.55 10.63 -21.32
CA SER A 174 8.45 11.72 -21.74
C SER A 174 8.71 11.75 -23.26
N ARG A 175 8.01 10.93 -24.06
CA ARG A 175 8.20 10.80 -25.52
C ARG A 175 7.16 11.55 -26.33
#